data_AF-A0A0G4M7E7-F1
#
_entry.id   AF-A0A0G4M7E7-F1
#
_cell.length_a   1.000
_cell.length_b   1.000
_cell.length_c   1.000
_cell.angle_alpha   90.00
_cell.angle_beta   90.00
_cell.angle_gamma   90.00
#
_symmetry.space_group_name_H-M   'P 1'
#
loop_
_entity.id
_entity.type
_entity.pdbx_description
1 polymer ?
#
loop_
_entity_poly.entity_id
_entity_poly.type
_entity_poly.pdbx_seq_one_letter_code
_entity_poly.pdbx_strand_id
1 'polypeptide(L)'
;MTPRAAGMLNHYIYAQIHGYDYKFVKAPTYPDRHQTWVKVPMIREELKTHKFVVFLDADAIFVQPQLPIEFLLGLWNITDGTLVAMAEDPNSPVNRDEKGWVLWNTGFVVAQQSQRTQEMFKVWDECPMGERFPGCEKWAKEWAHEQAAFGNYIRYAYNTTDDLRVIPCGDGNGAAYLGDKKCLGAFVSHFWGHKGVTVEYLHKMVAQGLMRNTKDNHHDAVFNAFVHPLQGKMDEQLKIYWPT
;
A
#
# COMPACT_ATOMS: atom_id res chain seq x y z
N MET A 1 -20.72 5.61 1.20
CA MET A 1 -19.37 5.05 1.42
C MET A 1 -18.35 6.18 1.29
N THR A 2 -17.34 6.27 2.15
CA THR A 2 -16.27 7.29 2.04
C THR A 2 -15.10 6.77 1.20
N PRO A 3 -14.28 7.65 0.58
CA PRO A 3 -13.05 7.24 -0.12
C PRO A 3 -12.16 6.31 0.69
N ARG A 4 -11.94 6.67 1.97
CA ARG A 4 -11.10 5.91 2.88
C ARG A 4 -11.64 4.50 3.12
N ALA A 5 -12.96 4.38 3.32
CA ALA A 5 -13.61 3.08 3.49
C ALA A 5 -13.56 2.25 2.20
N ALA A 6 -13.65 2.89 1.04
CA ALA A 6 -13.54 2.20 -0.25
C ALA A 6 -12.14 1.61 -0.47
N GLY A 7 -11.07 2.35 -0.15
CA GLY A 7 -9.72 1.82 -0.24
C GLY A 7 -9.47 0.66 0.73
N MET A 8 -9.88 0.81 1.99
CA MET A 8 -9.78 -0.29 2.96
C MET A 8 -10.52 -1.55 2.51
N LEU A 9 -11.73 -1.40 1.95
CA LEU A 9 -12.50 -2.54 1.45
C LEU A 9 -11.84 -3.16 0.20
N ASN A 10 -11.23 -2.37 -0.68
CA ASN A 10 -10.43 -2.87 -1.79
C ASN A 10 -9.26 -3.73 -1.28
N HIS A 11 -8.50 -3.25 -0.29
CA HIS A 11 -7.39 -4.00 0.30
C HIS A 11 -7.86 -5.32 0.92
N TYR A 12 -8.97 -5.27 1.66
CA TYR A 12 -9.56 -6.45 2.27
C TYR A 12 -9.97 -7.49 1.21
N ILE A 13 -10.71 -7.07 0.18
CA ILE A 13 -11.13 -7.98 -0.90
C ILE A 13 -9.92 -8.58 -1.60
N TYR A 14 -8.90 -7.77 -1.90
CA TYR A 14 -7.66 -8.27 -2.51
C TYR A 14 -6.99 -9.35 -1.65
N ALA A 15 -6.87 -9.12 -0.34
CA ALA A 15 -6.33 -10.09 0.59
C ALA A 15 -7.16 -11.38 0.63
N GLN A 16 -8.49 -11.27 0.65
CA GLN A 16 -9.38 -12.44 0.66
C GLN A 16 -9.30 -13.26 -0.64
N ILE A 17 -9.15 -12.62 -1.80
CA ILE A 17 -9.00 -13.30 -3.10
C ILE A 17 -7.79 -14.23 -3.10
N HIS A 18 -6.68 -13.78 -2.50
CA HIS A 18 -5.39 -14.48 -2.56
C HIS A 18 -5.01 -15.21 -1.27
N GLY A 19 -5.87 -15.20 -0.25
CA GLY A 19 -5.62 -15.86 1.03
C GLY A 19 -4.55 -15.18 1.90
N TYR A 20 -4.36 -13.86 1.76
CA TYR A 20 -3.44 -13.09 2.60
C TYR A 20 -4.11 -12.65 3.91
N ASP A 21 -3.29 -12.49 4.95
CA ASP A 21 -3.72 -11.84 6.18
C ASP A 21 -3.97 -10.34 5.94
N TYR A 22 -5.16 -9.87 6.31
CA TYR A 22 -5.51 -8.46 6.27
C TYR A 22 -5.58 -7.87 7.68
N LYS A 23 -4.84 -6.80 7.92
CA LYS A 23 -4.87 -6.08 9.20
C LYS A 23 -5.26 -4.62 8.99
N PHE A 24 -6.37 -4.24 9.63
CA PHE A 24 -6.71 -2.83 9.83
C PHE A 24 -6.14 -2.35 11.16
N VAL A 25 -5.10 -1.53 11.11
CA VAL A 25 -4.40 -1.07 12.31
C VAL A 25 -4.94 0.28 12.76
N LYS A 26 -5.50 0.33 13.97
CA LYS A 26 -5.76 1.60 14.67
C LYS A 26 -4.47 2.11 15.29
N ALA A 27 -3.73 2.84 14.46
CA ALA A 27 -2.47 3.48 14.80
C ALA A 27 -2.57 4.39 16.04
N PRO A 28 -1.54 4.42 16.91
CA PRO A 28 -1.40 5.47 17.93
C PRO A 28 -1.14 6.84 17.28
N THR A 29 -1.32 7.89 18.07
CA THR A 29 -0.94 9.26 17.70
C THR A 29 0.37 9.62 18.38
N TYR A 30 1.31 10.17 17.60
CA TYR A 30 2.59 10.64 18.08
C TYR A 30 2.58 12.18 18.10
N PRO A 31 2.72 12.84 19.27
CA PRO A 31 2.60 14.30 19.36
C PRO A 31 3.81 15.05 18.77
N ASP A 32 4.95 14.38 18.64
CA ASP A 32 6.23 14.91 18.17
C ASP A 32 6.35 14.92 16.63
N ARG A 33 5.50 14.19 15.91
CA ARG A 33 5.59 14.01 14.45
C ARG A 33 4.22 13.93 13.77
N HIS A 34 4.19 14.13 12.46
CA HIS A 34 2.98 14.02 11.65
C HIS A 34 2.43 12.59 11.64
N GLN A 35 1.10 12.43 11.55
CA GLN A 35 0.43 11.14 11.69
C GLN A 35 0.85 10.10 10.63
N THR A 36 1.36 10.54 9.48
CA THR A 36 1.83 9.66 8.39
C THR A 36 3.02 8.79 8.82
N TRP A 37 3.81 9.25 9.79
CA TRP A 37 4.93 8.49 10.35
C TRP A 37 4.54 7.15 10.97
N VAL A 38 3.28 6.99 11.42
CA VAL A 38 2.86 5.75 12.10
C VAL A 38 3.02 4.49 11.23
N LYS A 39 2.99 4.62 9.90
CA LYS A 39 3.17 3.47 9.02
C LYS A 39 4.52 2.79 9.21
N VAL A 40 5.58 3.55 9.52
CA VAL A 40 6.95 3.03 9.66
C VAL A 40 7.07 2.03 10.83
N PRO A 41 6.76 2.38 12.09
CA PRO A 41 6.83 1.42 13.19
C PRO A 41 5.78 0.29 13.08
N MET A 42 4.61 0.55 12.46
CA MET A 42 3.59 -0.50 12.28
C MET A 42 4.02 -1.57 11.27
N ILE A 43 4.60 -1.18 10.13
CA ILE A 43 5.17 -2.14 9.17
C ILE A 43 6.27 -2.96 9.84
N ARG A 44 7.14 -2.30 10.61
CA ARG A 44 8.22 -2.96 11.35
C ARG A 44 7.71 -4.00 12.35
N GLU A 45 6.63 -3.69 13.07
CA GLU A 45 6.00 -4.61 14.01
C GLU A 45 5.45 -5.85 13.29
N GLU A 46 4.76 -5.65 12.17
CA GLU A 46 4.16 -6.74 11.40
C GLU A 46 5.21 -7.67 10.77
N LEU A 47 6.37 -7.13 10.39
CA LEU A 47 7.53 -7.90 9.93
C LEU A 47 8.11 -8.84 11.00
N LYS A 48 7.71 -8.77 12.27
CA LYS A 48 8.13 -9.78 13.26
C LYS A 48 7.46 -11.14 13.04
N THR A 49 6.30 -11.16 12.38
CA THR A 49 5.46 -12.35 12.22
C THR A 49 5.20 -12.73 10.77
N HIS A 50 5.46 -11.84 9.81
CA HIS A 50 5.23 -12.09 8.38
C HIS A 50 6.52 -11.98 7.57
N LYS A 51 6.67 -12.84 6.54
CA LYS A 51 7.79 -12.77 5.59
C LYS A 51 7.74 -11.49 4.73
N PHE A 52 6.54 -11.07 4.35
CA PHE A 52 6.30 -9.84 3.61
C PHE A 52 5.21 -9.02 4.31
N VAL A 53 5.37 -7.70 4.28
CA VAL A 53 4.31 -6.75 4.66
C VAL A 53 4.09 -5.82 3.49
N VAL A 54 2.84 -5.74 3.04
CA VAL A 54 2.41 -4.85 1.96
C VAL A 54 1.50 -3.78 2.56
N PHE A 55 2.00 -2.57 2.66
CA PHE A 55 1.27 -1.43 3.18
C PHE A 55 0.69 -0.59 2.04
N LEU A 56 -0.56 -0.15 2.21
CA LEU A 56 -1.21 0.81 1.34
C LEU A 56 -1.84 1.94 2.16
N ASP A 57 -1.66 3.17 1.71
CA ASP A 57 -2.50 4.28 2.14
C ASP A 57 -3.95 4.03 1.68
N ALA A 58 -4.92 4.58 2.40
CA ALA A 58 -6.34 4.29 2.15
C ALA A 58 -6.88 4.92 0.84
N ASP A 59 -6.11 5.79 0.20
CA ASP A 59 -6.33 6.35 -1.12
C ASP A 59 -5.42 5.70 -2.19
N ALA A 60 -4.70 4.63 -1.86
CA ALA A 60 -4.08 3.72 -2.82
C ALA A 60 -4.88 2.41 -2.91
N ILE A 61 -5.01 1.81 -4.09
CA ILE A 61 -5.79 0.57 -4.31
C ILE A 61 -5.12 -0.36 -5.30
N PHE A 62 -5.44 -1.65 -5.20
CA PHE A 62 -5.19 -2.62 -6.25
C PHE A 62 -6.21 -2.46 -7.38
N VAL A 63 -5.72 -2.27 -8.59
CA VAL A 63 -6.55 -2.07 -9.81
C VAL A 63 -6.83 -3.39 -10.51
N GLN A 64 -5.92 -4.36 -10.38
CA GLN A 64 -5.99 -5.68 -11.01
C GLN A 64 -6.13 -6.76 -9.93
N PRO A 65 -7.31 -6.92 -9.31
CA PRO A 65 -7.47 -7.78 -8.13
C PRO A 65 -7.18 -9.26 -8.41
N GLN A 66 -7.23 -9.70 -9.66
CA GLN A 66 -6.92 -11.06 -10.08
C GLN A 66 -5.42 -11.39 -10.07
N LEU A 67 -4.53 -10.38 -10.05
CA LEU A 67 -3.09 -10.61 -10.03
C LEU A 67 -2.61 -10.74 -8.59
N PRO A 68 -2.00 -11.88 -8.20
CA PRO A 68 -1.45 -12.06 -6.87
C PRO A 68 -0.21 -11.18 -6.65
N ILE A 69 0.09 -10.82 -5.41
CA ILE A 69 1.23 -9.95 -5.12
C ILE A 69 2.54 -10.62 -5.51
N GLU A 70 2.65 -11.95 -5.39
CA GLU A 70 3.83 -12.73 -5.76
C GLU A 70 4.21 -12.54 -7.23
N PHE A 71 3.21 -12.42 -8.12
CA PHE A 71 3.47 -12.09 -9.52
C PHE A 71 4.11 -10.71 -9.66
N LEU A 72 3.60 -9.73 -8.91
CA LEU A 72 4.13 -8.37 -8.91
C LEU A 72 5.52 -8.29 -8.27
N LEU A 73 5.80 -9.07 -7.22
CA LEU A 73 7.14 -9.18 -6.64
C LEU A 73 8.16 -9.66 -7.69
N GLY A 74 7.79 -10.67 -8.48
CA GLY A 74 8.60 -11.15 -9.60
C GLY A 74 8.78 -10.10 -10.70
N LEU A 75 7.70 -9.41 -11.09
CA LEU A 75 7.74 -8.33 -12.08
C LEU A 75 8.70 -7.21 -11.68
N TRP A 76 8.69 -6.81 -10.41
CA TRP A 76 9.57 -5.77 -9.89
C TRP A 76 10.96 -6.28 -9.50
N ASN A 77 11.22 -7.58 -9.68
CA ASN A 77 12.48 -8.25 -9.34
C ASN A 77 12.86 -7.95 -7.87
N ILE A 78 11.91 -8.22 -6.98
CA ILE A 78 12.11 -8.27 -5.53
C ILE A 78 12.72 -9.64 -5.21
N THR A 79 13.89 -9.62 -4.59
CA THR A 79 14.73 -10.78 -4.28
C THR A 79 14.75 -11.01 -2.77
N ASP A 80 15.37 -12.10 -2.31
CA ASP A 80 15.61 -12.31 -0.87
C ASP A 80 16.54 -11.27 -0.22
N GLY A 81 17.29 -10.50 -1.01
CA GLY A 81 18.13 -9.39 -0.54
C GLY A 81 17.40 -8.05 -0.45
N THR A 82 16.22 -7.93 -1.06
CA THR A 82 15.44 -6.69 -1.05
C THR A 82 14.84 -6.44 0.33
N LEU A 83 15.14 -5.29 0.94
CA LEU A 83 14.57 -4.87 2.22
C LEU A 83 13.20 -4.24 2.03
N VAL A 84 13.10 -3.30 1.07
CA VAL A 84 11.87 -2.60 0.76
C VAL A 84 11.81 -2.22 -0.72
N ALA A 85 10.60 -2.27 -1.26
CA ALA A 85 10.26 -1.75 -2.56
C ALA A 85 9.14 -0.72 -2.45
N MET A 86 9.30 0.41 -3.15
CA MET A 86 8.32 1.50 -3.17
C MET A 86 8.26 2.10 -4.57
N ALA A 87 7.09 2.64 -4.92
CA ALA A 87 6.91 3.23 -6.23
C ALA A 87 7.49 4.64 -6.32
N GLU A 88 8.04 5.03 -7.48
CA GLU A 88 8.42 6.42 -7.72
C GLU A 88 7.21 7.36 -7.63
N ASP A 89 7.43 8.58 -7.16
CA ASP A 89 6.49 9.67 -7.39
C ASP A 89 6.51 10.15 -8.86
N PRO A 90 5.46 10.86 -9.31
CA PRO A 90 5.50 11.56 -10.58
C PRO A 90 6.71 12.50 -10.61
N ASN A 91 7.51 12.43 -11.67
CA ASN A 91 8.73 13.23 -11.78
C ASN A 91 8.39 14.71 -11.96
N SER A 92 8.37 15.43 -10.85
CA SER A 92 8.12 16.86 -10.78
C SER A 92 9.11 17.52 -9.81
N PRO A 93 9.38 18.84 -9.92
CA PRO A 93 10.31 19.52 -9.01
C PRO A 93 9.94 19.40 -7.53
N VAL A 94 8.66 19.29 -7.20
CA VAL A 94 8.18 19.16 -5.81
C VAL A 94 8.34 17.75 -5.24
N ASN A 95 8.58 16.75 -6.09
CA ASN A 95 8.77 15.34 -5.71
C ASN A 95 10.24 14.93 -5.78
N ARG A 96 11.16 15.84 -5.49
CA ARG A 96 12.59 15.57 -5.48
C ARG A 96 13.17 15.76 -4.08
N ASP A 97 14.14 14.93 -3.76
CA ASP A 97 14.96 15.13 -2.58
C ASP A 97 15.96 16.29 -2.80
N GLU A 98 16.72 16.62 -1.76
CA GLU A 98 17.71 17.71 -1.79
C GLU A 98 18.86 17.47 -2.78
N LYS A 99 19.05 16.23 -3.23
CA LYS A 99 20.05 15.84 -4.24
C LYS A 99 19.46 15.77 -5.65
N GLY A 100 18.19 16.14 -5.82
CA GLY A 100 17.50 16.21 -7.11
C GLY A 100 16.92 14.87 -7.60
N TRP A 101 16.96 13.82 -6.80
CA TRP A 101 16.39 12.51 -7.14
C TRP A 101 14.91 12.45 -6.81
N VAL A 102 14.13 11.82 -7.69
CA VAL A 102 12.69 11.62 -7.47
C VAL A 102 12.46 10.85 -6.17
N LEU A 103 11.54 11.32 -5.34
CA LEU A 103 11.12 10.65 -4.12
C LEU A 103 10.38 9.36 -4.44
N TRP A 104 10.44 8.40 -3.53
CA TRP A 104 9.63 7.19 -3.62
C TRP A 104 8.41 7.36 -2.75
N ASN A 105 7.24 7.10 -3.31
CA ASN A 105 5.96 7.22 -2.64
C ASN A 105 5.81 6.16 -1.55
N THR A 106 5.51 6.61 -0.34
CA THR A 106 5.32 5.73 0.83
C THR A 106 3.85 5.34 1.06
N GLY A 107 2.97 5.66 0.10
CA GLY A 107 1.58 5.20 0.10
C GLY A 107 1.42 3.79 -0.43
N PHE A 108 2.48 3.19 -1.01
CA PHE A 108 2.56 1.77 -1.32
C PHE A 108 3.97 1.26 -0.99
N VAL A 109 4.06 0.39 0.01
CA VAL A 109 5.33 -0.14 0.51
C VAL A 109 5.27 -1.66 0.56
N VAL A 110 6.21 -2.32 -0.09
CA VAL A 110 6.45 -3.76 0.04
C VAL A 110 7.72 -3.94 0.85
N ALA A 111 7.62 -4.49 2.06
CA ALA A 111 8.77 -4.77 2.90
C ALA A 111 8.95 -6.27 3.12
N GLN A 112 10.19 -6.73 3.11
CA GLN A 112 10.54 -8.14 3.34
C GLN A 112 11.26 -8.32 4.66
N GLN A 113 10.91 -9.37 5.38
CA GLN A 113 11.48 -9.68 6.68
C GLN A 113 12.96 -10.01 6.56
N SER A 114 13.78 -9.28 7.31
CA SER A 114 15.15 -9.63 7.64
C SER A 114 15.59 -8.82 8.87
N GLN A 115 16.69 -9.22 9.50
CA GLN A 115 17.30 -8.40 10.57
C GLN A 115 17.70 -7.01 10.06
N ARG A 116 18.16 -6.94 8.81
CA ARG A 116 18.57 -5.68 8.17
C ARG A 116 17.37 -4.77 7.87
N THR A 117 16.24 -5.35 7.47
CA THR A 117 14.98 -4.59 7.29
C THR A 117 14.50 -4.03 8.63
N GLN A 118 14.54 -4.84 9.69
CA GLN A 118 14.20 -4.38 11.05
C GLN A 118 15.08 -3.21 11.50
N GLU A 119 16.37 -3.25 11.21
CA GLU A 119 17.29 -2.14 11.48
C GLU A 119 16.95 -0.90 10.64
N MET A 120 16.73 -1.05 9.33
CA MET A 120 16.38 0.06 8.45
C MET A 120 15.12 0.79 8.90
N PHE A 121 14.06 0.05 9.26
CA PHE A 121 12.83 0.66 9.76
C PHE A 121 13.02 1.32 11.13
N LYS A 122 13.89 0.78 12.01
CA LYS A 122 14.27 1.46 13.26
C LYS A 122 14.92 2.81 12.96
N VAL A 123 15.89 2.82 12.06
CA VAL A 123 16.63 4.03 11.67
C VAL A 123 15.71 5.04 10.99
N TRP A 124 14.75 4.57 10.20
CA TRP A 124 13.74 5.43 9.59
C TRP A 124 12.85 6.07 10.66
N ASP A 125 12.31 5.29 11.60
CA ASP A 125 11.47 5.78 12.70
C ASP A 125 12.21 6.73 13.67
N GLU A 126 13.52 6.56 13.82
CA GLU A 126 14.38 7.43 14.65
C GLU A 126 14.84 8.70 13.92
N CYS A 127 14.62 8.81 12.60
CA CYS A 127 15.08 9.95 11.80
C CYS A 127 14.59 11.32 12.33
N PRO A 128 13.32 11.46 12.79
CA PRO A 128 12.83 12.68 13.44
C PRO A 128 13.59 13.12 14.70
N MET A 129 14.40 12.25 15.33
CA MET A 129 15.19 12.60 16.51
C MET A 129 16.46 13.39 16.15
N GLY A 130 16.89 13.37 14.88
CA GLY A 130 18.07 14.10 14.41
C GLY A 130 19.43 13.57 14.92
N GLU A 131 19.45 12.54 15.77
CA GLU A 131 20.68 12.02 16.39
C GLU A 131 21.62 11.36 15.38
N ARG A 132 21.09 10.44 14.55
CA ARG A 132 21.88 9.73 13.53
C ARG A 132 22.08 10.56 12.27
N PHE A 133 21.08 11.36 11.90
CA PHE A 133 21.07 12.17 10.69
C PHE A 133 20.70 13.62 11.04
N PRO A 134 21.69 14.48 11.29
CA PRO A 134 21.44 15.89 11.53
C PRO A 134 20.63 16.52 10.39
N GLY A 135 19.57 17.24 10.73
CA GLY A 135 18.63 17.85 9.79
C GLY A 135 17.42 16.99 9.44
N CYS A 136 17.39 15.70 9.81
CA CYS A 136 16.21 14.87 9.54
C CYS A 136 15.01 15.21 10.44
N GLU A 137 15.25 15.84 11.59
CA GLU A 137 14.22 16.27 12.54
C GLU A 137 13.13 17.15 11.91
N LYS A 138 13.47 17.93 10.87
CA LYS A 138 12.49 18.78 10.17
C LYS A 138 11.37 17.95 9.52
N TRP A 139 11.71 16.76 9.02
CA TRP A 139 10.75 15.83 8.39
C TRP A 139 9.80 15.20 9.42
N ALA A 140 9.96 15.47 10.71
CA ALA A 140 8.91 15.17 11.69
C ALA A 140 7.58 15.84 11.30
N LYS A 141 7.63 17.07 10.75
CA LYS A 141 6.43 17.89 10.49
C LYS A 141 6.42 18.58 9.13
N GLU A 142 7.57 18.73 8.47
CA GLU A 142 7.62 19.27 7.12
C GLU A 142 7.17 18.23 6.11
N TRP A 143 6.39 18.66 5.13
CA TRP A 143 6.01 17.82 3.98
C TRP A 143 7.26 17.48 3.16
N ALA A 144 7.51 16.23 2.74
CA ALA A 144 6.62 15.07 2.73
C ALA A 144 6.86 14.06 3.87
N HIS A 145 7.30 14.52 5.03
CA HIS A 145 7.43 13.72 6.26
C HIS A 145 8.32 12.48 6.11
N GLU A 146 7.83 11.29 6.49
CA GLU A 146 8.53 10.00 6.42
C GLU A 146 9.02 9.69 5.01
N GLN A 147 8.29 10.12 3.97
CA GLN A 147 8.69 9.95 2.58
C GLN A 147 9.92 10.79 2.24
N ALA A 148 9.93 12.06 2.68
CA ALA A 148 11.07 12.93 2.48
C ALA A 148 12.28 12.46 3.31
N ALA A 149 12.06 11.98 4.54
CA ALA A 149 13.10 11.38 5.36
C ALA A 149 13.73 10.14 4.67
N PHE A 150 12.89 9.28 4.08
CA PHE A 150 13.38 8.13 3.32
C PHE A 150 14.26 8.56 2.15
N GLY A 151 13.74 9.46 1.30
CA GLY A 151 14.44 9.92 0.10
C GLY A 151 15.75 10.63 0.39
N ASN A 152 15.79 11.49 1.41
CA ASN A 152 16.94 12.33 1.73
C ASN A 152 18.02 11.62 2.56
N TYR A 153 17.65 10.62 3.37
CA TYR A 153 18.57 9.97 4.31
C TYR A 153 18.61 8.45 4.15
N ILE A 154 17.48 7.77 4.35
CA ILE A 154 17.44 6.30 4.46
C ILE A 154 17.91 5.63 3.16
N ARG A 155 17.46 6.14 2.01
CA ARG A 155 17.87 5.65 0.68
C ARG A 155 19.38 5.66 0.49
N TYR A 156 20.06 6.65 1.05
CA TYR A 156 21.52 6.77 0.94
C TYR A 156 22.28 5.96 1.98
N ALA A 157 21.67 5.68 3.12
CA ALA A 157 22.25 4.84 4.16
C ALA A 157 22.15 3.34 3.86
N TYR A 158 21.15 2.94 3.06
CA TYR A 158 20.89 1.56 2.66
C TYR A 158 20.97 1.43 1.14
N ASN A 159 22.18 1.43 0.59
CA ASN A 159 22.41 1.51 -0.85
C ASN A 159 23.23 0.33 -1.40
N THR A 160 23.23 -0.82 -0.71
CA THR A 160 23.80 -2.01 -1.36
C THR A 160 22.95 -2.37 -2.58
N THR A 161 23.54 -3.06 -3.56
CA THR A 161 22.97 -3.27 -4.89
C THR A 161 21.53 -3.80 -4.90
N ASP A 162 21.11 -4.47 -3.81
CA ASP A 162 19.83 -5.14 -3.71
C ASP A 162 18.96 -4.65 -2.54
N ASP A 163 19.43 -3.76 -1.66
CA ASP A 163 18.69 -3.36 -0.44
C ASP A 163 17.33 -2.73 -0.78
N LEU A 164 17.30 -1.88 -1.80
CA LEU A 164 16.16 -1.03 -2.11
C LEU A 164 15.75 -1.21 -3.56
N ARG A 165 14.45 -1.46 -3.78
CA ARG A 165 13.91 -1.64 -5.12
C ARG A 165 12.92 -0.54 -5.48
N VAL A 166 13.14 0.08 -6.62
CA VAL A 166 12.18 1.03 -7.17
C VAL A 166 11.10 0.28 -7.93
N ILE A 167 9.84 0.58 -7.63
CA ILE A 167 8.70 0.18 -8.45
C ILE A 167 8.44 1.33 -9.43
N PRO A 168 8.29 1.07 -10.75
CA PRO A 168 7.96 2.13 -11.70
C PRO A 168 6.69 2.87 -11.27
N CYS A 169 6.67 4.21 -11.39
CA CYS A 169 5.48 5.02 -11.11
C CYS A 169 4.26 4.45 -11.87
N GLY A 170 4.45 4.06 -13.13
CA GLY A 170 3.42 3.47 -13.98
C GLY A 170 2.78 2.19 -13.44
N ASP A 171 3.47 1.46 -12.58
CA ASP A 171 3.03 0.19 -12.02
C ASP A 171 2.36 0.38 -10.66
N GLY A 172 3.00 1.16 -9.79
CA GLY A 172 2.71 1.20 -8.36
C GLY A 172 2.29 2.55 -7.79
N ASN A 173 2.12 3.58 -8.63
CA ASN A 173 1.73 4.91 -8.18
C ASN A 173 0.95 5.72 -9.22
N GLY A 174 0.39 6.84 -8.79
CA GLY A 174 -0.41 7.70 -9.65
C GLY A 174 -1.69 7.00 -10.13
N ALA A 175 -2.28 7.53 -11.19
CA ALA A 175 -3.55 7.04 -11.72
C ALA A 175 -3.78 7.57 -13.13
N ALA A 176 -4.64 6.90 -13.89
CA ALA A 176 -5.00 7.28 -15.27
C ALA A 176 -5.45 8.75 -15.43
N TYR A 177 -6.02 9.36 -14.39
CA TYR A 177 -6.47 10.77 -14.44
C TYR A 177 -5.32 11.78 -14.52
N LEU A 178 -4.10 11.40 -14.15
CA LEU A 178 -2.94 12.30 -14.18
C LEU A 178 -2.51 12.66 -15.61
N GLY A 179 -2.93 11.90 -16.61
CA GLY A 179 -2.57 12.12 -18.02
C GLY A 179 -1.10 11.82 -18.36
N ASP A 180 -0.24 11.60 -17.36
CA ASP A 180 1.13 11.11 -17.54
C ASP A 180 1.13 9.60 -17.77
N LYS A 181 1.43 9.20 -19.02
CA LYS A 181 1.53 7.79 -19.41
C LYS A 181 2.62 7.02 -18.66
N LYS A 182 3.55 7.71 -17.98
CA LYS A 182 4.60 7.09 -17.17
C LYS A 182 4.17 6.86 -15.72
N CYS A 183 3.03 7.38 -15.28
CA CYS A 183 2.52 7.21 -13.92
C CYS A 183 1.01 6.91 -13.89
N LEU A 184 0.64 5.78 -14.50
CA LEU A 184 -0.74 5.33 -14.67
C LEU A 184 -1.31 4.55 -13.49
N GLY A 185 -0.47 4.02 -12.61
CA GLY A 185 -0.87 3.16 -11.50
C GLY A 185 -1.55 1.86 -11.95
N ALA A 186 -0.94 1.16 -12.90
CA ALA A 186 -1.53 0.04 -13.63
C ALA A 186 -1.91 -1.16 -12.75
N PHE A 187 -1.13 -1.41 -11.69
CA PHE A 187 -1.40 -2.47 -10.71
C PHE A 187 -1.86 -1.89 -9.37
N VAL A 188 -1.17 -0.85 -8.90
CA VAL A 188 -1.57 -0.05 -7.75
C VAL A 188 -1.72 1.40 -8.17
N SER A 189 -2.93 1.95 -7.98
CA SER A 189 -3.23 3.36 -8.25
C SER A 189 -3.35 4.15 -6.94
N HIS A 190 -2.85 5.38 -6.91
CA HIS A 190 -2.86 6.28 -5.76
C HIS A 190 -3.55 7.61 -6.09
N PHE A 191 -4.64 7.93 -5.37
CA PHE A 191 -5.55 9.04 -5.63
C PHE A 191 -5.38 10.24 -4.67
N TRP A 192 -4.15 10.69 -4.43
CA TRP A 192 -3.81 11.78 -3.49
C TRP A 192 -4.71 13.02 -3.58
N GLY A 193 -5.02 13.47 -4.81
CA GLY A 193 -5.80 14.68 -5.09
C GLY A 193 -7.27 14.43 -5.44
N HIS A 194 -7.64 13.18 -5.77
CA HIS A 194 -8.96 12.82 -6.30
C HIS A 194 -9.54 11.60 -5.57
N LYS A 195 -9.55 11.65 -4.24
CA LYS A 195 -9.93 10.53 -3.36
C LYS A 195 -11.29 9.92 -3.68
N GLY A 196 -12.24 10.71 -4.21
CA GLY A 196 -13.55 10.22 -4.66
C GLY A 196 -13.47 9.07 -5.68
N VAL A 197 -12.44 9.06 -6.52
CA VAL A 197 -12.23 8.07 -7.59
C VAL A 197 -12.01 6.66 -7.04
N THR A 198 -11.48 6.53 -5.81
CA THR A 198 -11.35 5.25 -5.11
C THR A 198 -12.69 4.51 -5.01
N VAL A 199 -13.79 5.24 -4.79
CA VAL A 199 -15.15 4.67 -4.70
C VAL A 199 -15.58 4.11 -6.06
N GLU A 200 -15.30 4.85 -7.14
CA GLU A 200 -15.66 4.42 -8.50
C GLU A 200 -14.91 3.15 -8.92
N TYR A 201 -13.62 3.06 -8.60
CA TYR A 201 -12.82 1.87 -8.90
C TYR A 201 -13.30 0.65 -8.12
N LEU A 202 -13.63 0.82 -6.84
CA LEU A 202 -14.20 -0.25 -6.05
C LEU A 202 -15.53 -0.74 -6.64
N HIS A 203 -16.43 0.17 -7.02
CA HIS A 203 -17.69 -0.21 -7.65
C HIS A 203 -17.47 -0.98 -8.96
N LYS A 204 -16.55 -0.53 -9.81
CA LYS A 204 -16.19 -1.23 -11.06
C LYS A 204 -15.65 -2.63 -10.77
N MET A 205 -14.78 -2.77 -9.78
CA MET A 205 -14.21 -4.05 -9.37
C MET A 205 -15.28 -5.05 -8.94
N VAL A 206 -16.18 -4.63 -8.03
CA VAL A 206 -17.28 -5.48 -7.54
C VAL A 206 -18.27 -5.83 -8.66
N ALA A 207 -18.63 -4.86 -9.50
CA ALA A 207 -19.52 -5.10 -10.64
C ALA A 207 -18.91 -6.09 -11.64
N GLN A 208 -17.61 -5.99 -11.93
CA GLN A 208 -16.91 -6.94 -12.79
C GLN A 208 -16.90 -8.35 -12.21
N GLY A 209 -16.64 -8.50 -10.92
CA GLY A 209 -16.74 -9.80 -10.23
C GLY A 209 -18.14 -10.41 -10.32
N LEU A 210 -19.18 -9.61 -10.05
CA LEU A 210 -20.58 -10.03 -10.14
C LEU A 210 -20.97 -10.47 -11.56
N MET A 211 -20.53 -9.72 -12.59
CA MET A 211 -20.84 -10.04 -14.00
C MET A 211 -20.12 -11.29 -14.52
N ARG A 212 -18.99 -11.70 -13.93
CA ARG A 212 -18.31 -12.94 -14.31
C ARG A 212 -19.05 -14.17 -13.80
N ASN A 213 -19.62 -14.10 -12.60
CA ASN A 213 -20.42 -15.20 -12.06
C ASN A 213 -21.66 -15.53 -12.87
N THR A 214 -22.34 -14.50 -13.39
CA THR A 214 -23.59 -14.69 -14.12
C THR A 214 -23.36 -15.32 -15.49
N LYS A 215 -22.12 -15.33 -15.99
CA LYS A 215 -21.76 -15.93 -17.28
C LYS A 215 -21.31 -17.38 -17.18
N ASP A 216 -20.58 -17.74 -16.13
CA ASP A 216 -19.84 -19.02 -16.11
C ASP A 216 -20.37 -20.06 -15.11
N ASN A 217 -21.47 -19.78 -14.37
CA ASN A 217 -21.99 -20.64 -13.28
C ASN A 217 -20.94 -21.05 -12.23
N HIS A 218 -19.77 -20.42 -12.24
CA HIS A 218 -18.67 -20.54 -11.28
C HIS A 218 -18.51 -19.22 -10.56
N HIS A 219 -18.33 -19.28 -9.23
CA HIS A 219 -18.15 -18.09 -8.41
C HIS A 219 -16.72 -17.53 -8.54
N ASP A 220 -16.59 -16.35 -9.16
CA ASP A 220 -15.41 -15.49 -9.25
C ASP A 220 -14.88 -15.13 -7.86
N ALA A 221 -13.56 -15.07 -7.73
CA ALA A 221 -12.90 -14.84 -6.44
C ALA A 221 -13.29 -13.49 -5.81
N VAL A 222 -13.54 -12.45 -6.62
CA VAL A 222 -14.01 -11.14 -6.12
C VAL A 222 -15.39 -11.28 -5.49
N PHE A 223 -16.27 -12.09 -6.08
CA PHE A 223 -17.59 -12.33 -5.51
C PHE A 223 -17.53 -13.12 -4.22
N ASN A 224 -16.74 -14.20 -4.20
CA ASN A 224 -16.57 -15.00 -2.98
C ASN A 224 -16.03 -14.13 -1.85
N ALA A 225 -15.00 -13.32 -2.12
CA ALA A 225 -14.43 -12.38 -1.15
C ALA A 225 -15.42 -11.32 -0.64
N PHE A 226 -16.37 -10.88 -1.49
CA PHE A 226 -17.38 -9.90 -1.10
C PHE A 226 -18.57 -10.53 -0.35
N VAL A 227 -18.99 -11.75 -0.74
CA VAL A 227 -20.22 -12.39 -0.25
C VAL A 227 -19.99 -13.28 0.96
N HIS A 228 -18.86 -14.00 1.06
CA HIS A 228 -18.58 -14.86 2.23
C HIS A 228 -18.65 -14.13 3.58
N PRO A 229 -18.11 -12.90 3.72
CA PRO A 229 -18.23 -12.14 4.97
C PRO A 229 -19.69 -11.77 5.32
N LEU A 230 -20.57 -11.69 4.31
CA LEU A 230 -22.00 -11.43 4.50
C LEU A 230 -22.75 -12.72 4.86
N GLN A 231 -22.39 -13.86 4.26
CA GLN A 231 -22.99 -15.16 4.57
C GLN A 231 -22.69 -15.62 5.99
N GLY A 232 -21.44 -15.50 6.46
CA GLY A 232 -21.08 -15.85 7.85
C GLY A 232 -21.83 -15.01 8.91
N LYS A 233 -22.27 -13.79 8.57
CA LYS A 233 -23.13 -12.96 9.44
C LYS A 233 -24.62 -13.19 9.24
N MET A 234 -25.06 -13.56 8.04
CA MET A 234 -26.46 -13.91 7.77
C MET A 234 -26.83 -15.27 8.34
N ASP A 235 -25.92 -16.25 8.38
CA ASP A 235 -26.19 -17.56 8.97
C ASP A 235 -26.36 -17.47 10.50
N GLU A 236 -25.74 -16.47 11.15
CA GLU A 236 -25.95 -16.17 12.57
C GLU A 236 -27.16 -15.26 12.87
N GLN A 237 -27.72 -14.55 11.87
CA GLN A 237 -28.77 -13.53 12.11
C GLN A 237 -30.04 -13.64 11.25
N LEU A 238 -30.10 -14.50 10.24
CA LEU A 238 -31.20 -14.53 9.27
C LEU A 238 -31.66 -15.96 8.95
N LYS A 239 -32.56 -16.50 9.79
CA LYS A 239 -33.44 -17.62 9.38
C LYS A 239 -34.66 -17.05 8.65
N ILE A 240 -34.65 -17.10 7.33
CA ILE A 240 -35.86 -16.83 6.54
C ILE A 240 -36.66 -18.13 6.46
N TYR A 241 -37.79 -18.18 7.16
CA TYR A 241 -38.80 -19.21 6.98
C TYR A 241 -39.69 -18.83 5.79
N TRP A 242 -39.75 -19.69 4.78
CA TRP A 242 -40.77 -19.63 3.74
C TRP A 242 -41.99 -20.43 4.21
N PRO A 243 -43.15 -19.82 4.47
CA PRO A 243 -44.38 -20.58 4.62
C PRO A 243 -44.81 -21.11 3.24
N THR A 244 -45.10 -22.41 3.19
CA THR A 244 -45.89 -23.04 2.11
C THR A 244 -47.28 -22.42 2.02
#